data_AF-A0AAI9CVN5-F1
#
_entry.id   AF-A0AAI9CVN5-F1
#
_cell.length_a   1.000
_cell.length_b   1.000
_cell.length_c   1.000
_cell.angle_alpha   90.00
_cell.angle_beta   90.00
_cell.angle_gamma   90.00
#
_symmetry.space_group_name_H-M   'P 1'
#
loop_
_entity.id
_entity.type
_entity.pdbx_description
1 polymer ?
#
loop_
_entity_poly.entity_id
_entity_poly.type
_entity_poly.pdbx_seq_one_letter_code
_entity_poly.pdbx_strand_id
1 'polypeptide(L)'
;MMNGEFVTTLPPSASKLERVLEQIFWEEIGLIERDIRDFLNPWACREDLLPYLAWELSVDDWDDSWPIETKRRVCATALDIHIYKGTRYAIDKSIEAIRADSLKAVEWFEDEENLIPGQFRVDLISEQSPVDASTVPEIVRAIQHSKNTRSRLVGVSIKSRVENPEKHISMSRQALQVRSGPWKISSMVSSSSSAMACLSRVAVVVRSGPLPLVLE
;
A
#
# COMPACT_ATOMS: atom_id res chain seq x y z
N MET A 1 -26.47 2.99 17.05
CA MET A 1 -27.77 3.51 17.54
C MET A 1 -28.52 2.38 18.21
N MET A 2 -29.10 2.61 19.39
CA MET A 2 -30.03 1.66 20.01
C MET A 2 -31.29 1.57 19.13
N ASN A 3 -31.34 0.58 18.23
CA ASN A 3 -32.49 0.29 17.36
C ASN A 3 -33.67 -0.35 18.13
N GLY A 4 -33.85 -0.01 19.41
CA GLY A 4 -34.92 -0.52 20.26
C GLY A 4 -35.93 0.57 20.54
N GLU A 5 -37.22 0.26 20.41
CA GLU A 5 -38.29 1.14 20.91
C GLU A 5 -38.07 1.42 22.40
N PHE A 6 -38.38 2.65 22.85
CA PHE A 6 -38.30 3.03 24.25
C PHE A 6 -39.25 2.16 25.09
N VAL A 7 -38.69 1.40 26.03
CA VAL A 7 -39.44 0.62 27.02
C VAL A 7 -39.11 1.17 28.40
N THR A 8 -40.14 1.67 29.09
CA THR A 8 -40.02 2.15 30.47
C THR A 8 -39.53 1.02 31.40
N THR A 9 -38.45 1.30 32.12
CA THR A 9 -37.87 0.42 33.15
C THR A 9 -38.41 0.74 34.54
N LEU A 10 -39.13 1.85 34.68
CA LEU A 10 -39.75 2.28 35.92
C LEU A 10 -40.91 1.37 36.35
N PRO A 11 -41.11 1.18 37.66
CA PRO A 11 -42.22 0.39 38.19
C PRO A 11 -43.59 1.02 37.86
N PRO A 12 -44.69 0.24 37.91
CA PRO A 12 -46.04 0.74 37.61
C PRO A 12 -46.48 1.95 38.44
N SER A 13 -45.96 2.09 39.67
CA SER A 13 -46.27 3.19 40.60
C SER A 13 -45.63 4.53 40.23
N ALA A 14 -44.75 4.58 39.23
CA ALA A 14 -44.06 5.81 38.84
C ALA A 14 -45.03 6.87 38.30
N SER A 15 -44.81 8.11 38.74
CA SER A 15 -45.57 9.29 38.33
C SER A 15 -45.35 9.61 36.84
N LYS A 16 -46.26 10.40 36.27
CA LYS A 16 -46.16 10.81 34.86
C LYS A 16 -44.89 11.62 34.58
N LEU A 17 -44.45 12.47 35.52
CA LEU A 17 -43.24 13.27 35.36
C LEU A 17 -41.99 12.39 35.30
N GLU A 18 -41.90 11.38 36.16
CA GLU A 18 -40.76 10.44 36.18
C GLU A 18 -40.67 9.66 34.86
N ARG A 19 -41.80 9.23 34.29
CA ARG A 19 -41.82 8.56 32.99
C ARG A 19 -41.38 9.46 31.84
N VAL A 20 -41.78 10.73 31.87
CA VAL A 20 -41.34 11.73 30.87
C VAL A 20 -39.83 11.98 31.00
N LEU A 21 -39.32 12.13 32.23
CA LEU A 21 -37.89 12.29 32.47
C LEU A 21 -37.10 11.07 32.00
N GLU A 22 -37.56 9.85 32.31
CA GLU A 22 -36.94 8.60 31.84
C GLU A 22 -36.84 8.58 30.31
N GLN A 23 -37.92 8.95 29.62
CA GLN A 23 -37.92 9.00 28.16
C GLN A 23 -36.91 10.03 27.62
N ILE A 24 -36.88 11.24 28.18
CA ILE A 24 -35.91 12.27 27.78
C ILE A 24 -34.49 11.77 27.99
N PHE A 25 -34.19 11.16 29.15
CA PHE A 25 -32.87 10.61 29.41
C PHE A 25 -32.50 9.49 28.42
N TRP A 26 -33.44 8.63 28.07
CA TRP A 26 -33.21 7.57 27.08
C TRP A 26 -32.85 8.13 25.70
N GLU A 27 -33.61 9.12 25.23
CA GLU A 27 -33.39 9.77 23.94
C GLU A 27 -32.04 10.50 23.91
N GLU A 28 -31.74 11.31 24.93
CA GLU A 28 -30.46 12.01 25.08
C GLU A 28 -29.27 11.04 25.13
N ILE A 29 -29.40 9.94 25.88
CA ILE A 29 -28.40 8.88 25.94
C ILE A 29 -28.22 8.19 24.59
N GLY A 30 -29.28 8.08 23.79
CA GLY A 30 -29.26 7.52 22.45
C GLY A 30 -28.53 8.39 21.42
N LEU A 31 -28.50 9.71 21.64
CA LEU A 31 -27.76 10.66 20.80
C LEU A 31 -26.24 10.58 20.98
N ILE A 32 -25.78 10.08 22.13
CA ILE A 32 -24.36 9.87 22.39
C ILE A 32 -23.88 8.73 21.50
N GLU A 33 -23.09 9.07 20.49
CA GLU A 33 -22.46 8.10 19.60
C GLU A 33 -21.46 7.25 20.40
N ARG A 34 -21.80 5.96 20.60
CA ARG A 34 -20.97 5.00 21.32
C ARG A 34 -20.30 4.07 20.34
N ASP A 35 -19.13 4.48 19.85
CA ASP A 35 -18.29 3.62 19.00
C ASP A 35 -17.23 2.85 19.80
N ILE A 36 -17.56 2.48 21.04
CA ILE A 36 -16.64 1.74 21.92
C ILE A 36 -16.45 0.31 21.44
N ARG A 37 -17.48 -0.27 20.81
CA ARG A 37 -17.47 -1.69 20.41
C ARG A 37 -16.44 -1.96 19.31
N ASP A 38 -16.37 -1.07 18.32
CA ASP A 38 -15.53 -1.25 17.14
C ASP A 38 -14.17 -0.53 17.25
N PHE A 39 -13.91 0.14 18.38
CA PHE A 39 -12.66 0.87 18.64
C PHE A 39 -11.40 0.01 18.42
N LEU A 40 -11.41 -1.24 18.90
CA LEU A 40 -10.27 -2.16 18.76
C LEU A 40 -10.15 -2.79 17.37
N ASN A 41 -11.11 -2.58 16.47
CA ASN A 41 -11.08 -3.12 15.11
C ASN A 41 -10.52 -2.05 14.15
N PRO A 42 -9.30 -2.21 13.61
CA PRO A 42 -8.69 -1.22 12.72
C PRO A 42 -9.52 -0.90 11.47
N TRP A 43 -10.33 -1.85 10.98
CA TRP A 43 -11.13 -1.69 9.76
C TRP A 43 -12.51 -1.09 9.99
N ALA A 44 -13.02 -1.14 11.22
CA ALA A 44 -14.34 -0.60 11.57
C ALA A 44 -14.25 0.69 12.40
N CYS A 45 -13.15 0.88 13.12
CA CYS A 45 -12.91 2.03 13.99
C CYS A 45 -12.98 3.36 13.22
N ARG A 46 -13.61 4.36 13.84
CA ARG A 46 -13.71 5.74 13.34
C ARG A 46 -12.32 6.35 13.10
N GLU A 47 -12.20 7.18 12.07
CA GLU A 47 -10.90 7.69 11.61
C GLU A 47 -10.16 8.55 12.66
N ASP A 48 -10.90 9.38 13.39
CA ASP A 48 -10.38 10.24 14.46
C ASP A 48 -9.85 9.44 15.66
N LEU A 49 -10.29 8.19 15.82
CA LEU A 49 -9.86 7.29 16.88
C LEU A 49 -8.62 6.47 16.50
N LEU A 50 -8.26 6.41 15.21
CA LEU A 50 -7.11 5.64 14.72
C LEU A 50 -5.76 5.99 15.38
N PRO A 51 -5.41 7.26 15.63
CA PRO A 51 -4.15 7.60 16.30
C PRO A 51 -4.10 7.07 17.74
N TYR A 52 -5.25 7.04 18.44
CA TYR A 52 -5.33 6.50 19.79
C TYR A 52 -5.24 4.98 19.80
N LEU A 53 -5.86 4.31 18.82
CA LEU A 53 -5.69 2.89 18.61
C LEU A 53 -4.23 2.53 18.29
N ALA A 54 -3.56 3.32 17.44
CA ALA A 54 -2.14 3.15 17.14
C ALA A 54 -1.26 3.29 18.39
N TRP A 55 -1.58 4.25 19.25
CA TRP A 55 -0.91 4.42 20.53
C TRP A 55 -1.11 3.22 21.46
N GLU A 56 -2.34 2.71 21.58
CA GLU A 56 -2.64 1.52 22.39
C GLU A 56 -1.89 0.27 21.87
N LEU A 57 -1.80 0.12 20.56
CA LEU A 57 -1.05 -0.96 19.90
C LEU A 57 0.48 -0.72 19.89
N SER A 58 0.96 0.37 20.49
CA SER A 58 2.38 0.74 20.54
C SER A 58 3.03 0.72 19.15
N VAL A 59 2.36 1.32 18.16
CA VAL A 59 2.89 1.47 16.81
C VAL A 59 4.12 2.38 16.84
N ASP A 60 5.27 1.88 16.36
CA ASP A 60 6.55 2.62 16.42
C ASP A 60 6.62 3.77 15.40
N ASP A 61 6.00 3.59 14.23
CA ASP A 61 6.04 4.53 13.11
C ASP A 61 4.63 4.94 12.71
N TRP A 62 4.32 6.21 12.89
CA TRP A 62 3.03 6.81 12.60
C TRP A 62 3.21 8.18 11.97
N ASP A 63 2.45 8.43 10.90
CA ASP A 63 2.33 9.74 10.27
C ASP A 63 0.85 10.07 10.02
N ASP A 64 0.44 11.25 10.47
CA ASP A 64 -0.92 11.75 10.28
C ASP A 64 -1.22 12.12 8.82
N SER A 65 -0.19 12.31 7.98
CA SER A 65 -0.34 12.59 6.56
C SER A 65 -0.73 11.36 5.73
N TRP A 66 -0.61 10.16 6.30
CA TRP A 66 -0.88 8.91 5.58
C TRP A 66 -2.35 8.75 5.18
N PRO A 67 -2.63 8.09 4.04
CA PRO A 67 -3.97 7.66 3.70
C PRO A 67 -4.59 6.81 4.81
N ILE A 68 -5.90 6.94 5.01
CA ILE A 68 -6.66 6.21 6.03
C ILE A 68 -6.43 4.69 5.90
N GLU A 69 -6.36 4.18 4.68
CA GLU A 69 -6.13 2.76 4.43
C GLU A 69 -4.76 2.29 4.97
N THR A 70 -3.70 3.08 4.76
CA THR A 70 -2.36 2.81 5.31
C THR A 70 -2.38 2.84 6.82
N LYS A 71 -2.99 3.87 7.44
CA LYS A 71 -3.15 3.97 8.90
C LYS A 71 -3.81 2.73 9.50
N ARG A 72 -4.91 2.28 8.87
CA ARG A 72 -5.64 1.08 9.30
C ARG A 72 -4.82 -0.19 9.14
N ARG A 73 -4.07 -0.31 8.04
CA ARG A 73 -3.19 -1.45 7.77
C ARG A 73 -2.03 -1.54 8.77
N VAL A 74 -1.42 -0.40 9.10
CA VAL A 74 -0.37 -0.32 10.13
C VAL A 74 -0.91 -0.78 11.48
N CYS A 75 -2.08 -0.28 11.91
CA CYS A 75 -2.73 -0.75 13.15
C CYS A 75 -3.03 -2.25 13.09
N ALA A 76 -3.57 -2.76 11.98
CA ALA A 76 -3.89 -4.18 11.84
C ALA A 76 -2.66 -5.10 11.87
N THR A 77 -1.52 -4.63 11.36
CA THR A 77 -0.28 -5.43 11.27
C THR A 77 0.62 -5.25 12.50
N ALA A 78 0.34 -4.27 13.36
CA ALA A 78 1.17 -3.93 14.51
C ALA A 78 1.44 -5.12 15.45
N LEU A 79 0.40 -5.88 15.78
CA LEU A 79 0.53 -7.04 16.67
C LEU A 79 1.44 -8.12 16.08
N ASP A 80 1.28 -8.43 14.80
CA ASP A 80 2.13 -9.41 14.11
C ASP A 80 3.59 -8.96 14.08
N ILE A 81 3.84 -7.68 13.79
CA ILE A 81 5.19 -7.11 13.80
C ILE A 81 5.83 -7.23 15.19
N HIS A 82 5.08 -6.93 16.25
CA HIS A 82 5.56 -7.04 17.62
C HIS A 82 5.88 -8.49 18.03
N ILE A 83 5.05 -9.45 17.62
CA ILE A 83 5.28 -10.88 17.90
C ILE A 83 6.58 -11.36 17.24
N TYR A 84 6.84 -10.95 16.00
CA TYR A 84 7.98 -11.41 15.21
C TYR A 84 9.14 -10.41 15.18
N LYS A 85 9.14 -9.43 16.09
CA LYS A 85 10.12 -8.33 16.10
C LYS A 85 11.55 -8.88 16.14
N GLY A 86 12.43 -8.29 15.34
CA GLY A 86 13.82 -8.72 15.20
C GLY A 86 14.08 -9.86 14.20
N THR A 87 13.03 -10.38 13.55
CA THR A 87 13.15 -11.35 12.45
C THR A 87 13.03 -10.65 11.09
N ARG A 88 13.44 -11.35 10.02
CA ARG A 88 13.22 -10.88 8.65
C ARG A 88 11.75 -10.60 8.35
N TYR A 89 10.85 -11.47 8.86
CA TYR A 89 9.41 -11.32 8.66
C TYR A 89 8.88 -9.98 9.19
N ALA A 90 9.35 -9.53 10.36
CA ALA A 90 8.94 -8.23 10.89
C ALA A 90 9.45 -7.05 10.06
N ILE A 91 10.67 -7.16 9.48
CA ILE A 91 11.22 -6.15 8.57
C ILE A 91 10.41 -6.08 7.27
N ASP A 92 10.07 -7.24 6.70
CA ASP A 92 9.28 -7.32 5.48
C ASP A 92 7.87 -6.74 5.73
N LYS A 93 7.22 -7.13 6.85
CA LYS A 93 5.87 -6.69 7.21
C LYS A 93 5.76 -5.22 7.57
N SER A 94 6.76 -4.64 8.24
CA SER A 94 6.70 -3.22 8.63
C SER A 94 6.70 -2.30 7.42
N ILE A 95 7.46 -2.62 6.38
CA ILE A 95 7.47 -1.84 5.14
C ILE A 95 6.26 -2.13 4.27
N GLU A 96 5.80 -3.39 4.19
CA GLU A 96 4.55 -3.76 3.50
C GLU A 96 3.35 -3.00 4.08
N ALA A 97 3.30 -2.82 5.41
CA ALA A 97 2.25 -2.09 6.09
C ALA A 97 2.22 -0.60 5.70
N ILE A 98 3.37 0.04 5.51
CA ILE A 98 3.48 1.47 5.19
C ILE A 98 3.25 1.72 3.69
N ARG A 99 3.88 0.93 2.81
CA ARG A 99 3.96 1.23 1.37
C ARG A 99 3.20 0.29 0.45
N ALA A 100 2.69 -0.84 0.95
CA ALA A 100 2.18 -1.94 0.11
C ALA A 100 3.21 -2.59 -0.83
N ASP A 101 4.46 -2.09 -0.82
CA ASP A 101 5.54 -2.59 -1.66
C ASP A 101 6.13 -3.87 -1.04
N SER A 102 6.61 -4.77 -1.90
CA SER A 102 7.31 -5.97 -1.44
C SER A 102 8.78 -5.66 -1.15
N LEU A 103 9.25 -6.17 -0.02
CA LEU A 103 10.62 -6.01 0.44
C LEU A 103 11.26 -7.39 0.60
N LYS A 104 12.55 -7.47 0.25
CA LYS A 104 13.36 -8.64 0.47
C LYS A 104 14.60 -8.27 1.26
N ALA A 105 14.67 -8.69 2.53
CA ALA A 105 15.90 -8.65 3.30
C ALA A 105 16.88 -9.73 2.80
N VAL A 106 18.10 -9.32 2.47
CA VAL A 106 19.23 -10.19 2.10
C VAL A 106 20.25 -10.17 3.24
N GLU A 107 20.48 -11.31 3.87
CA GLU A 107 21.48 -11.42 4.96
C GLU A 107 22.87 -11.75 4.43
N TRP A 108 23.88 -11.54 5.26
CA TRP A 108 25.29 -11.79 4.92
C TRP A 108 25.60 -13.20 4.39
N PHE A 109 24.90 -14.24 4.86
CA PHE A 109 25.13 -15.62 4.42
C PHE A 109 24.48 -15.93 3.06
N GLU A 110 23.67 -15.02 2.51
CA GLU A 110 23.11 -15.13 1.16
C GLU A 110 23.96 -14.39 0.13
N ASP A 111 24.80 -13.45 0.58
CA ASP A 111 25.65 -12.58 -0.24
C ASP A 111 27.02 -12.42 0.44
N GLU A 112 27.74 -13.55 0.55
CA GLU A 112 29.05 -13.63 1.24
C GLU A 112 30.13 -12.77 0.57
N GLU A 113 29.94 -12.39 -0.70
CA GLU A 113 30.89 -11.56 -1.46
C GLU A 113 30.82 -10.08 -1.05
N ASN A 114 29.63 -9.58 -0.72
CA ASN A 114 29.40 -8.14 -0.47
C ASN A 114 29.11 -7.80 1.00
N LEU A 115 28.81 -8.79 1.86
CA LEU A 115 28.36 -8.58 3.23
C LEU A 115 29.23 -9.33 4.26
N ILE A 116 29.49 -8.67 5.39
CA ILE A 116 30.26 -9.23 6.51
C ILE A 116 29.28 -9.89 7.51
N PRO A 117 29.68 -10.94 8.26
CA PRO A 117 28.84 -11.54 9.29
C PRO A 117 28.17 -10.53 10.23
N GLY A 118 26.84 -10.59 10.33
CA GLY A 118 26.02 -9.65 11.12
C GLY A 118 25.52 -8.43 10.34
N GLN A 119 25.81 -8.34 9.05
CA GLN A 119 25.27 -7.32 8.16
C GLN A 119 24.11 -7.85 7.31
N PHE A 120 23.22 -6.94 6.91
CA PHE A 120 22.17 -7.23 5.94
C PHE A 120 21.92 -6.03 5.05
N ARG A 121 21.41 -6.31 3.84
CA ARG A 121 20.93 -5.33 2.86
C ARG A 121 19.44 -5.53 2.67
N VAL A 122 18.74 -4.45 2.38
CA VAL A 122 17.31 -4.50 2.04
C VAL A 122 17.15 -4.15 0.57
N ASP A 123 16.53 -5.05 -0.20
CA ASP A 123 16.15 -4.82 -1.58
C ASP A 123 14.64 -4.50 -1.61
N LEU A 124 14.27 -3.25 -1.92
CA LEU A 124 12.90 -2.79 -2.06
C LEU A 124 12.50 -2.77 -3.53
N ILE A 125 11.40 -3.46 -3.86
CA ILE A 125 10.82 -3.45 -5.21
C ILE A 125 9.61 -2.53 -5.18
N SER A 126 9.75 -1.35 -5.77
CA SER A 126 8.67 -0.37 -5.90
C SER A 126 7.89 -0.68 -7.18
N GLU A 127 6.63 -1.07 -7.02
CA GLU A 127 5.73 -1.42 -8.14
C GLU A 127 4.74 -0.29 -8.46
N GLN A 128 4.14 0.32 -7.43
CA GLN A 128 2.96 1.18 -7.62
C GLN A 128 3.19 2.62 -7.18
N SER A 129 4.08 2.87 -6.22
CA SER A 129 4.30 4.20 -5.65
C SER A 129 5.72 4.70 -5.91
N PRO A 130 5.89 5.92 -6.47
CA PRO A 130 7.21 6.50 -6.61
C PRO A 130 7.88 6.64 -5.24
N VAL A 131 9.20 6.41 -5.20
CA VAL A 131 10.00 6.62 -3.99
C VAL A 131 10.59 8.01 -4.05
N ASP A 132 10.16 8.89 -3.15
CA ASP A 132 10.71 10.23 -3.01
C ASP A 132 11.88 10.23 -2.00
N ALA A 133 12.67 11.31 -2.01
CA ALA A 133 13.79 11.49 -1.09
C ALA A 133 13.36 11.50 0.38
N SER A 134 12.15 11.97 0.69
CA SER A 134 11.57 11.96 2.03
C SER A 134 11.22 10.55 2.54
N THR A 135 10.94 9.61 1.63
CA THR A 135 10.54 8.25 2.02
C THR A 135 11.72 7.41 2.50
N VAL A 136 12.93 7.64 1.97
CA VAL A 136 14.11 6.86 2.36
C VAL A 136 14.36 6.87 3.88
N PRO A 137 14.36 8.01 4.59
CA PRO A 137 14.53 8.02 6.03
C PRO A 137 13.37 7.34 6.78
N GLU A 138 12.13 7.40 6.28
CA GLU A 138 11.00 6.68 6.88
C GLU A 138 11.22 5.15 6.82
N ILE A 139 11.66 4.65 5.67
CA ILE A 139 11.98 3.22 5.47
C ILE A 139 13.11 2.80 6.41
N VAL A 140 14.18 3.60 6.48
CA VAL A 140 15.32 3.30 7.36
C VAL A 140 14.88 3.27 8.82
N ARG A 141 14.06 4.23 9.25
CA ARG A 141 13.50 4.28 10.61
C ARG A 141 12.65 3.05 10.93
N ALA A 142 11.74 2.67 10.04
CA ALA A 142 10.91 1.47 10.20
C ALA A 142 11.73 0.18 10.27
N ILE A 143 12.77 0.06 9.44
CA ILE A 143 13.72 -1.07 9.50
C ILE A 143 14.47 -1.07 10.83
N GLN A 144 14.93 0.09 11.32
CA GLN A 144 15.67 0.19 12.57
C GLN A 144 14.81 -0.19 13.80
N HIS A 145 13.53 0.17 13.81
CA HIS A 145 12.61 -0.22 14.87
C HIS A 145 12.26 -1.71 14.81
N SER A 146 12.20 -2.30 13.61
CA SER A 146 11.82 -3.70 13.43
C SER A 146 12.97 -4.69 13.57
N LYS A 147 14.20 -4.29 13.21
CA LYS A 147 15.38 -5.16 13.24
C LYS A 147 15.82 -5.49 14.66
N ASN A 148 16.55 -6.57 14.81
CA ASN A 148 17.22 -6.85 16.07
C ASN A 148 18.40 -5.88 16.29
N THR A 149 18.86 -5.73 17.54
CA THR A 149 19.95 -4.80 17.88
C THR A 149 21.30 -5.23 17.27
N ARG A 150 21.53 -6.53 17.10
CA ARG A 150 22.80 -7.12 16.64
C ARG A 150 23.07 -6.87 15.15
N SER A 151 22.05 -6.97 14.31
CA SER A 151 22.18 -6.93 12.85
C SER A 151 22.33 -5.48 12.38
N ARG A 152 23.31 -5.22 11.51
CA ARG A 152 23.60 -3.89 10.97
C ARG A 152 23.09 -3.76 9.54
N LEU A 153 22.22 -2.77 9.31
CA LEU A 153 21.80 -2.40 7.96
C LEU A 153 22.97 -1.71 7.25
N VAL A 154 23.37 -2.20 6.08
CA VAL A 154 24.45 -1.61 5.26
C VAL A 154 23.90 -0.65 4.22
N GLY A 155 22.71 -0.92 3.69
CA GLY A 155 22.09 -0.06 2.70
C GLY A 155 20.73 -0.59 2.26
N VAL A 156 19.99 0.29 1.57
CA VAL A 156 18.70 0.00 0.97
C VAL A 156 18.85 0.16 -0.55
N SER A 157 18.61 -0.92 -1.29
CA SER A 157 18.63 -0.96 -2.74
C SER A 157 17.20 -0.85 -3.25
N ILE A 158 16.90 0.19 -4.03
CA ILE A 158 15.54 0.45 -4.52
C ILE A 158 15.50 0.12 -6.01
N LYS A 159 14.71 -0.89 -6.38
CA LYS A 159 14.45 -1.28 -7.76
C LYS A 159 13.02 -0.86 -8.10
N SER A 160 12.87 0.19 -8.91
CA SER A 160 11.56 0.58 -9.45
C SER A 160 11.31 -0.18 -10.75
N ARG A 161 10.18 -0.88 -10.83
CA ARG A 161 9.74 -1.54 -12.06
C ARG A 161 8.52 -0.79 -12.60
N VAL A 162 8.67 -0.23 -13.79
CA VAL A 162 7.57 0.42 -14.51
C VAL A 162 7.20 -0.45 -15.70
N GLU A 163 6.04 -1.11 -15.63
CA GLU A 163 5.50 -1.87 -16.76
C GLU A 163 4.56 -0.97 -17.57
N ASN A 164 5.04 -0.48 -18.71
CA ASN A 164 4.22 0.28 -19.66
C ASN A 164 3.76 -0.66 -20.79
N PRO A 165 2.49 -1.09 -20.82
CA PRO A 165 2.00 -1.93 -21.90
C PRO A 165 1.92 -1.10 -23.19
N GLU A 166 2.93 -1.24 -24.06
CA GLU A 166 2.89 -0.66 -25.39
C GLU A 166 2.02 -1.52 -26.32
N LYS A 167 0.88 -0.97 -26.75
CA LYS A 167 0.00 -1.60 -27.73
C LYS A 167 0.23 -0.98 -29.10
N HIS A 168 0.88 -1.73 -29.99
CA HIS A 168 1.07 -1.34 -31.39
C HIS A 168 0.13 -2.16 -32.29
N ILE A 169 -0.61 -1.50 -33.18
CA ILE A 169 -1.43 -2.16 -34.21
C ILE A 169 -1.03 -1.57 -35.56
N SER A 170 -0.48 -2.42 -36.44
CA SER A 170 -0.30 -2.10 -37.85
C SER A 170 -1.31 -2.90 -38.67
N MET A 171 -2.11 -2.20 -39.46
CA MET A 171 -3.08 -2.82 -40.38
C MET A 171 -2.81 -2.29 -41.78
N SER A 172 -2.41 -3.18 -42.68
CA SER A 172 -2.32 -2.91 -44.11
C SER A 172 -3.40 -3.70 -44.81
N ARG A 173 -4.28 -3.01 -45.55
CA ARG A 173 -5.31 -3.64 -46.37
C ARG A 173 -5.01 -3.31 -47.82
N GLN A 174 -4.67 -4.33 -48.60
CA GLN A 174 -4.49 -4.20 -50.04
C GLN A 174 -5.62 -4.93 -50.75
N ALA A 175 -6.28 -4.25 -51.68
CA ALA A 175 -7.30 -4.82 -52.54
C ALA A 175 -6.89 -4.60 -54.00
N LEU A 176 -6.84 -5.69 -54.76
CA LEU A 176 -6.60 -5.65 -56.21
C LEU A 176 -7.81 -6.27 -56.90
N GLN A 177 -8.54 -5.48 -57.67
CA GLN A 177 -9.62 -5.97 -58.51
C GLN A 177 -9.15 -5.93 -59.97
N VAL A 178 -9.06 -7.11 -60.59
CA VAL A 178 -8.69 -7.24 -62.01
C VAL A 178 -9.82 -7.92 -62.74
N ARG A 179 -10.25 -7.32 -63.85
CA ARG A 179 -11.23 -7.89 -64.77
C ARG A 179 -10.60 -7.93 -66.16
N SER A 180 -10.43 -9.11 -66.73
CA SER A 180 -10.07 -9.28 -68.14
C SER A 180 -11.19 -10.01 -68.87
N GLY A 181 -11.89 -9.32 -69.76
CA GLY A 181 -12.61 -9.97 -70.86
C GLY A 181 -11.74 -10.00 -72.11
N PRO A 182 -12.21 -10.60 -73.21
CA PRO A 182 -12.12 -12.03 -73.53
C PRO A 182 -10.69 -12.66 -73.52
N TRP A 183 -9.66 -11.96 -73.06
CA TRP A 183 -8.26 -12.40 -73.07
C TRP A 183 -7.81 -13.12 -71.77
N LYS A 184 -6.83 -14.02 -71.88
CA LYS A 184 -6.26 -14.80 -70.76
C LYS A 184 -5.08 -14.07 -70.13
N ILE A 185 -5.17 -13.76 -68.84
CA ILE A 185 -4.03 -13.25 -68.05
C ILE A 185 -3.05 -14.39 -67.83
N SER A 186 -1.80 -14.22 -68.25
CA SER A 186 -0.75 -15.24 -68.16
C SER A 186 0.09 -15.17 -66.89
N SER A 187 0.29 -13.99 -66.29
CA SER A 187 0.84 -13.84 -64.94
C SER A 187 0.49 -12.50 -64.31
N MET A 188 0.44 -12.48 -62.97
CA MET A 188 0.18 -11.29 -62.17
C MET A 188 1.14 -11.30 -60.98
N VAL A 189 1.81 -10.18 -60.74
CA VAL A 189 2.74 -10.02 -59.61
C VAL A 189 2.37 -8.73 -58.88
N SER A 190 2.04 -8.84 -57.59
CA SER A 190 1.84 -7.69 -56.69
C SER A 190 2.93 -7.73 -55.63
N SER A 191 3.81 -6.73 -55.61
CA SER A 191 4.79 -6.53 -54.55
C SER A 191 4.33 -5.42 -53.61
N SER A 192 4.40 -5.66 -52.31
CA SER A 192 4.17 -4.63 -51.31
C SER A 192 5.35 -4.55 -50.35
N SER A 193 5.99 -3.37 -50.33
CA SER A 193 6.99 -3.03 -49.34
C SER A 193 6.27 -2.36 -48.18
N SER A 194 6.06 -3.10 -47.10
CA SER A 194 5.53 -2.54 -45.86
C SER A 194 6.70 -2.27 -44.91
N ALA A 195 7.18 -1.04 -44.86
CA ALA A 195 8.14 -0.62 -43.85
C ALA A 195 7.38 -0.09 -42.63
N MET A 196 7.43 -0.82 -41.51
CA MET A 196 6.95 -0.30 -40.23
C MET A 196 8.06 0.54 -39.61
N ALA A 197 7.85 1.85 -39.47
CA ALA A 197 8.68 2.70 -38.64
C ALA A 197 7.99 2.83 -37.27
N CYS A 198 8.57 2.21 -36.23
CA CYS A 198 8.19 2.49 -34.86
C CYS A 198 9.02 3.67 -34.36
N LEU A 199 8.36 4.77 -33.99
CA LEU A 199 8.99 5.88 -33.30
C LEU A 199 8.47 5.91 -31.86
N SER A 200 9.13 5.18 -30.97
CA SER A 200 8.86 5.27 -29.53
C SER A 200 9.75 6.34 -28.92
N ARG A 201 9.15 7.30 -28.20
CA ARG A 201 9.88 8.28 -27.40
C ARG A 201 9.63 7.98 -25.93
N VAL A 202 10.56 7.25 -25.33
CA VAL A 202 10.56 6.99 -23.90
C VAL A 202 11.37 8.10 -23.22
N ALA A 203 10.70 8.94 -22.44
CA ALA A 203 11.34 9.96 -21.61
C ALA A 203 11.39 9.44 -20.17
N VAL A 204 12.56 8.94 -19.74
CA VAL A 204 12.80 8.55 -18.35
C VAL A 204 13.49 9.71 -17.64
N VAL A 205 12.81 10.33 -16.69
CA VAL A 205 13.40 11.35 -15.81
C VAL A 205 13.76 10.67 -14.50
N VAL A 206 15.00 10.20 -14.39
CA VAL A 206 15.54 9.70 -13.13
C VAL A 206 16.07 10.88 -12.34
N ARG A 207 15.41 11.24 -11.23
CA ARG A 207 15.91 12.21 -10.28
C ARG A 207 16.58 11.46 -9.14
N SER A 208 17.90 11.25 -9.22
CA SER A 208 18.66 10.83 -8.05
C SER A 208 18.91 12.06 -7.18
N GLY A 209 18.29 12.12 -6.00
CA GLY A 209 18.68 13.09 -4.97
C GLY A 209 20.13 12.86 -4.52
N PRO A 210 20.76 13.85 -3.86
CA PRO A 210 22.11 13.68 -3.31
C PRO A 210 22.13 12.52 -2.32
N LEU A 211 23.10 11.61 -2.47
CA LEU A 211 23.41 10.57 -1.49
C LEU A 211 23.92 11.24 -0.20
N PRO A 212 23.27 10.98 0.95
CA PRO A 212 24.08 10.60 2.09
C PRO A 212 23.40 9.44 2.83
N LEU A 213 23.84 8.22 2.55
CA LEU A 213 23.78 7.17 3.56
C LEU A 213 25.13 7.18 4.29
N VAL A 214 25.35 8.20 5.12
CA VAL A 214 26.39 8.11 6.15
C VAL A 214 25.74 7.40 7.34
N LEU A 215 25.93 6.09 7.37
CA LEU A 215 25.54 5.25 8.51
C LEU A 215 26.66 5.35 9.56
N GLU A 216 26.61 6.38 10.40
CA GLU A 216 27.38 6.42 11.65
C GLU A 216 26.86 5.35 12.64
#